data_AF-A0A966F6J2-F1
#
_entry.id   AF-A0A966F6J2-F1
#
_cell.length_a   1.000
_cell.length_b   1.000
_cell.length_c   1.000
_cell.angle_alpha   90.00
_cell.angle_beta   90.00
_cell.angle_gamma   90.00
#
_symmetry.space_group_name_H-M   'P 1'
#
loop_
_entity.id
_entity.type
_entity.pdbx_description
1 polymer ?
#
loop_
_entity_poly.entity_id
_entity_poly.type
_entity_poly.pdbx_seq_one_letter_code
_entity_poly.pdbx_strand_id
1 'polypeptide(L)'
;MVHIPVLQKEVLEYLDPKPNENFIDATIGNAGHTLTILERNIPAGKVLGIDADPEIIKNTKYSIQNTVYKNRVILVCDNFANLKEIVKQEKFKSVQGILFDLGMSSWHLEESGRGFSFLKNESLDMRYNPRNPLTAARIVNYYSSQEIEKILKDYGEERFAKKIAQKIIEIRKIKPIETTSQLAEIVKSATPHWYHRKKIHPATRTFQAIRIAVNDELNNLERALPQTLE
;
A
#
# COMPACT_ATOMS: atom_id res chain seq x y z
N MET A 1 10.98 15.76 -11.29
CA MET A 1 10.24 16.61 -10.35
C MET A 1 10.27 15.89 -9.01
N VAL A 2 10.65 16.56 -7.91
CA VAL A 2 10.70 15.90 -6.58
C VAL A 2 9.27 15.59 -6.14
N HIS A 3 8.99 14.35 -5.75
CA HIS A 3 7.67 13.94 -5.29
C HIS A 3 7.34 14.65 -3.97
N ILE A 4 6.26 15.45 -3.97
CA ILE A 4 5.75 16.11 -2.76
C ILE A 4 4.79 15.15 -2.06
N PRO A 5 5.00 14.81 -0.77
CA PRO A 5 4.11 13.93 -0.01
C PRO A 5 2.69 14.50 0.11
N VAL A 6 1.70 13.62 0.19
CA VAL A 6 0.30 14.00 0.33
C VAL A 6 0.10 14.69 1.68
N LEU A 7 -0.59 15.85 1.71
CA LEU A 7 -0.87 16.60 2.93
C LEU A 7 0.38 16.89 3.80
N GLN A 8 1.54 17.11 3.16
CA GLN A 8 2.81 17.33 3.87
C GLN A 8 2.72 18.42 4.94
N LYS A 9 2.01 19.53 4.67
CA LYS A 9 1.91 20.66 5.60
C LYS A 9 1.08 20.28 6.83
N GLU A 10 -0.06 19.63 6.59
CA GLU A 10 -1.00 19.18 7.60
C GLU A 10 -0.37 18.09 8.47
N VAL A 11 0.34 17.13 7.88
CA VAL A 11 1.09 16.11 8.63
C VAL A 11 2.10 16.78 9.58
N LEU A 12 2.84 17.78 9.12
CA LEU A 12 3.80 18.50 9.95
C LEU A 12 3.15 19.41 11.01
N GLU A 13 1.90 19.84 10.79
CA GLU A 13 1.11 20.61 11.75
C GLU A 13 0.59 19.71 12.87
N TYR A 14 0.01 18.55 12.53
CA TYR A 14 -0.54 17.62 13.53
C TYR A 14 0.52 16.83 14.28
N LEU A 15 1.60 16.43 13.60
CA LEU A 15 2.70 15.68 14.23
C LEU A 15 3.63 16.59 15.04
N ASP A 16 3.62 17.90 14.74
CA ASP A 16 4.40 18.97 15.37
C ASP A 16 5.82 18.60 15.84
N PRO A 17 6.71 18.08 14.96
CA PRO A 17 7.99 17.53 15.39
C PRO A 17 8.90 18.56 16.07
N LYS A 18 9.40 18.25 17.27
CA LYS A 18 10.33 19.11 18.03
C LYS A 18 11.77 18.57 18.01
N PRO A 19 12.76 19.42 18.34
CA PRO A 19 14.14 19.01 18.47
C PRO A 19 14.34 17.76 19.32
N ASN A 20 15.12 16.80 18.81
CA ASN A 20 15.51 15.54 19.47
C ASN A 20 14.40 14.51 19.68
N GLU A 21 13.18 14.76 19.20
CA GLU A 21 12.08 13.80 19.29
C GLU A 21 12.20 12.67 18.26
N ASN A 22 11.69 11.50 18.62
CA ASN A 22 11.69 10.32 17.77
C ASN A 22 10.29 10.06 17.19
N PHE A 23 10.23 9.67 15.93
CA PHE A 23 8.99 9.37 15.24
C PHE A 23 9.04 8.02 14.56
N ILE A 24 7.88 7.43 14.32
CA ILE A 24 7.73 6.25 13.47
C ILE A 24 7.01 6.67 12.20
N ASP A 25 7.57 6.34 11.04
CA ASP A 25 6.90 6.38 9.76
C ASP A 25 6.56 4.93 9.38
N ALA A 26 5.32 4.51 9.65
CA ALA A 26 4.89 3.12 9.53
C ALA A 26 4.69 2.67 8.07
N THR A 27 4.81 3.61 7.13
CA THR A 27 4.62 3.43 5.69
C THR A 27 5.64 4.31 4.94
N ILE A 28 6.93 4.12 5.24
CA ILE A 28 7.97 5.08 4.85
C ILE A 28 7.99 5.36 3.35
N GLY A 29 7.61 4.40 2.49
CA GLY A 29 7.56 4.61 1.06
C GLY A 29 8.90 5.15 0.55
N ASN A 30 8.87 6.27 -0.17
CA ASN A 30 10.07 6.96 -0.68
C ASN A 30 10.70 7.95 0.34
N ALA A 31 10.38 7.84 1.62
CA ALA A 31 10.83 8.69 2.74
C ALA A 31 10.45 10.17 2.65
N GLY A 32 9.46 10.55 1.83
CA GLY A 32 9.08 11.94 1.64
C GLY A 32 8.63 12.63 2.94
N HIS A 33 7.71 12.02 3.70
CA HIS A 33 7.32 12.52 5.03
C HIS A 33 8.47 12.42 6.03
N THR A 34 9.14 11.27 6.09
CA THR A 34 10.31 11.05 6.94
C THR A 34 11.36 12.17 6.83
N LEU A 35 11.74 12.59 5.62
CA LEU A 35 12.74 13.67 5.43
C LEU A 35 12.27 15.00 6.02
N THR A 36 10.98 15.31 5.88
CA THR A 36 10.41 16.56 6.41
C THR A 36 10.32 16.58 7.93
N ILE A 37 10.12 15.41 8.55
CA ILE A 37 10.21 15.24 10.01
C ILE A 37 11.67 15.43 10.47
N LEU A 38 12.62 14.84 9.75
CA LEU A 38 14.05 14.88 10.07
C LEU A 38 14.67 16.28 10.03
N GLU A 39 14.15 17.13 9.13
CA GLU A 39 14.49 18.55 9.06
C GLU A 39 14.12 19.31 10.34
N ARG A 40 13.03 18.91 11.03
CA ARG A 40 12.49 19.63 12.19
C ARG A 40 12.98 19.10 13.53
N ASN A 41 13.23 17.80 13.66
CA ASN A 41 13.64 17.19 14.94
C ASN A 41 15.17 17.17 15.17
N ILE A 42 15.92 18.06 14.49
CA ILE A 42 17.36 18.27 14.72
C ILE A 42 17.68 18.64 16.18
N PRO A 43 18.90 18.41 16.68
CA PRO A 43 20.02 17.73 16.02
C PRO A 43 19.97 16.20 16.08
N ALA A 44 19.30 15.59 17.06
CA ALA A 44 19.48 14.16 17.36
C ALA A 44 18.24 13.28 17.14
N GLY A 45 17.07 13.87 16.85
CA GLY A 45 15.82 13.11 16.73
C GLY A 45 15.89 12.06 15.62
N LYS A 46 15.19 10.94 15.74
CA LYS A 46 15.29 9.84 14.78
C LYS A 46 13.94 9.50 14.19
N VAL A 47 13.97 8.83 13.03
CA VAL A 47 12.78 8.21 12.44
C VAL A 47 13.02 6.72 12.27
N LEU A 48 12.10 5.90 12.78
CA LEU A 48 12.01 4.48 12.45
C LEU A 48 11.03 4.35 11.28
N GLY A 49 11.57 4.02 10.11
CA GLY A 49 10.83 3.83 8.88
C GLY A 49 10.53 2.36 8.62
N ILE A 50 9.25 2.04 8.41
CA ILE A 50 8.77 0.67 8.20
C ILE A 50 8.10 0.60 6.82
N ASP A 51 8.39 -0.44 6.05
CA ASP A 51 7.64 -0.79 4.84
C ASP A 51 7.62 -2.31 4.66
N ALA A 52 6.50 -2.84 4.20
CA ALA A 52 6.35 -4.27 3.96
C ALA A 52 7.04 -4.73 2.67
N ASP A 53 7.38 -3.80 1.78
CA ASP A 53 8.01 -4.08 0.50
C ASP A 53 9.55 -3.97 0.58
N PRO A 54 10.29 -5.08 0.34
CA PRO A 54 11.75 -5.06 0.37
C PRO A 54 12.39 -4.16 -0.69
N GLU A 55 11.76 -3.95 -1.85
CA GLU A 55 12.31 -3.09 -2.90
C GLU A 55 12.14 -1.61 -2.54
N ILE A 56 11.04 -1.24 -1.86
CA ILE A 56 10.88 0.10 -1.28
C ILE A 56 11.96 0.36 -0.23
N ILE A 57 12.18 -0.56 0.70
CA ILE A 57 13.23 -0.41 1.71
C ILE A 57 14.61 -0.25 1.08
N LYS A 58 14.91 -1.04 0.04
CA LYS A 58 16.17 -0.95 -0.70
C LYS A 58 16.33 0.41 -1.39
N ASN A 59 15.31 0.88 -2.11
CA ASN A 59 15.34 2.16 -2.82
C ASN A 59 15.47 3.33 -1.84
N THR A 60 14.72 3.29 -0.75
CA THR A 60 14.75 4.30 0.30
C THR A 60 16.08 4.32 1.04
N LYS A 61 16.67 3.15 1.33
CA LYS A 61 18.03 3.07 1.88
C LYS A 61 19.05 3.76 0.97
N TYR A 62 19.00 3.50 -0.34
CA TYR A 62 19.89 4.15 -1.30
C TYR A 62 19.70 5.68 -1.32
N SER A 63 18.44 6.15 -1.32
CA SER A 63 18.13 7.57 -1.28
C SER A 63 18.66 8.24 -0.01
N ILE A 64 18.37 7.66 1.17
CA ILE A 64 18.73 8.21 2.48
C ILE A 64 20.24 8.23 2.71
N GLN A 65 20.98 7.23 2.23
CA GLN A 65 22.44 7.16 2.38
C GLN A 65 23.17 8.38 1.82
N ASN A 66 22.58 9.04 0.83
CA ASN A 66 23.10 10.25 0.19
C ASN A 66 22.67 11.56 0.88
N THR A 67 22.00 11.47 2.04
CA THR A 67 21.53 12.62 2.81
C THR A 67 22.33 12.82 4.10
N VAL A 68 22.23 14.02 4.67
CA VAL A 68 22.77 14.34 6.01
C VAL A 68 22.08 13.56 7.13
N TYR A 69 20.91 12.97 6.86
CA TYR A 69 20.09 12.27 7.85
C TYR A 69 20.35 10.78 7.95
N LYS A 70 21.29 10.22 7.19
CA LYS A 70 21.56 8.77 7.10
C LYS A 70 21.71 8.04 8.45
N ASN A 71 22.24 8.71 9.47
CA ASN A 71 22.45 8.13 10.81
C ASN A 71 21.24 8.33 11.75
N ARG A 72 20.21 9.03 11.29
CA ARG A 72 18.99 9.37 12.04
C ARG A 72 17.77 8.61 11.53
N VAL A 73 17.95 7.71 10.54
CA VAL A 73 16.89 6.83 10.04
C VAL A 73 17.25 5.37 10.27
N ILE A 74 16.31 4.63 10.85
CA ILE A 74 16.36 3.17 11.00
C ILE A 74 15.32 2.60 10.05
N LEU A 75 15.70 1.68 9.18
CA LEU A 75 14.82 1.09 8.17
C LEU A 75 14.54 -0.37 8.49
N VAL A 76 13.26 -0.73 8.57
CA VAL A 76 12.81 -2.10 8.84
C VAL A 76 11.90 -2.57 7.71
N CYS A 77 12.26 -3.71 7.12
CA CYS A 77 11.45 -4.40 6.12
C CYS A 77 10.50 -5.39 6.82
N ASP A 78 9.36 -4.88 7.29
CA ASP A 78 8.32 -5.68 7.94
C ASP A 78 6.96 -4.98 7.78
N ASN A 79 5.87 -5.68 8.09
CA ASN A 79 4.54 -5.11 8.09
C ASN A 79 4.33 -4.30 9.38
N PHE A 80 3.75 -3.10 9.27
CA PHE A 80 3.42 -2.27 10.43
C PHE A 80 2.43 -2.96 11.41
N ALA A 81 1.76 -4.03 11.02
CA ALA A 81 1.01 -4.90 11.93
C ALA A 81 1.86 -5.51 13.05
N ASN A 82 3.20 -5.53 12.91
CA ASN A 82 4.16 -6.00 13.90
C ASN A 82 4.82 -4.85 14.70
N LEU A 83 4.23 -3.64 14.67
CA LEU A 83 4.80 -2.40 15.21
C LEU A 83 5.48 -2.56 16.57
N LYS A 84 4.80 -3.14 17.57
CA LYS A 84 5.32 -3.33 18.92
C LYS A 84 6.61 -4.15 18.96
N GLU A 85 6.63 -5.25 18.21
CA GLU A 85 7.79 -6.14 18.16
C GLU A 85 8.95 -5.48 17.41
N ILE A 86 8.67 -4.76 16.33
CA ILE A 86 9.67 -3.97 15.59
C ILE A 86 10.32 -2.93 16.53
N VAL A 87 9.51 -2.14 17.24
CA VAL A 87 9.99 -1.10 18.18
C VAL A 87 10.87 -1.72 19.27
N LYS A 88 10.46 -2.88 19.81
CA LYS A 88 11.21 -3.63 20.82
C LYS A 88 12.55 -4.14 20.30
N GLN A 89 12.57 -4.73 19.09
CA GLN A 89 13.78 -5.27 18.47
C GLN A 89 14.81 -4.17 18.16
N GLU A 90 14.34 -3.06 17.61
CA GLU A 90 15.18 -1.89 17.30
C GLU A 90 15.55 -1.07 18.55
N LYS A 91 15.00 -1.43 19.71
CA LYS A 91 15.15 -0.69 20.98
C LYS A 91 14.82 0.79 20.79
N PHE A 92 13.84 1.09 19.94
CA PHE A 92 13.42 2.43 19.62
C PHE A 92 12.51 2.94 20.73
N LYS A 93 12.86 4.06 21.36
CA LYS A 93 12.20 4.54 22.59
C LYS A 93 11.83 6.01 22.45
N SER A 94 10.93 6.43 23.34
CA SER A 94 10.47 7.82 23.45
C SER A 94 9.92 8.32 22.12
N VAL A 95 8.92 7.64 21.57
CA VAL A 95 8.27 8.02 20.32
C VAL A 95 7.22 9.11 20.60
N GLN A 96 7.29 10.23 19.90
CA GLN A 96 6.37 11.36 20.05
C GLN A 96 5.23 11.34 19.03
N GLY A 97 5.37 10.57 17.96
CA GLY A 97 4.30 10.40 17.00
C GLY A 97 4.56 9.27 16.01
N ILE A 98 3.47 8.76 15.44
CA ILE A 98 3.45 7.68 14.47
C ILE A 98 2.63 8.13 13.27
N LEU A 99 3.21 8.04 12.08
CA LEU A 99 2.57 8.38 10.81
C LEU A 99 2.18 7.10 10.07
N PHE A 100 0.94 7.06 9.58
CA PHE A 100 0.45 6.07 8.61
C PHE A 100 -0.05 6.79 7.36
N ASP A 101 0.74 6.78 6.29
CA ASP A 101 0.34 7.18 4.93
C ASP A 101 -0.14 5.95 4.16
N LEU A 102 -1.42 5.63 4.33
CA LEU A 102 -2.00 4.40 3.83
C LEU A 102 -2.21 4.42 2.32
N GLY A 103 -1.65 3.44 1.64
CA GLY A 103 -1.81 3.27 0.22
C GLY A 103 -0.65 2.52 -0.40
N MET A 104 -0.32 2.90 -1.63
CA MET A 104 0.78 2.36 -2.41
C MET A 104 1.61 3.51 -2.94
N SER A 105 2.93 3.35 -2.97
CA SER A 105 3.83 4.36 -3.52
C SER A 105 3.70 4.51 -5.04
N SER A 106 4.17 5.63 -5.59
CA SER A 106 4.27 5.84 -7.03
C SER A 106 5.09 4.73 -7.72
N TRP A 107 6.14 4.23 -7.06
CA TRP A 107 6.96 3.13 -7.55
C TRP A 107 6.13 1.86 -7.81
N HIS A 108 5.17 1.55 -6.93
CA HIS A 108 4.24 0.43 -7.16
C HIS A 108 3.43 0.61 -8.44
N LEU A 109 2.93 1.82 -8.67
CA LEU A 109 2.05 2.15 -9.80
C LEU A 109 2.78 2.24 -11.15
N GLU A 110 4.03 2.70 -11.14
CA GLU A 110 4.72 3.09 -12.36
C GLU A 110 5.86 2.16 -12.77
N GLU A 111 6.59 1.60 -11.80
CA GLU A 111 7.87 0.93 -12.05
C GLU A 111 7.87 -0.55 -11.64
N SER A 112 7.03 -0.95 -10.69
CA SER A 112 7.15 -2.26 -10.08
C SER A 112 6.84 -3.45 -11.00
N GLY A 113 6.04 -3.25 -12.04
CA GLY A 113 5.60 -4.33 -12.94
C GLY A 113 4.69 -5.36 -12.27
N ARG A 114 4.19 -5.09 -11.06
CA ARG A 114 3.39 -6.02 -10.24
C ARG A 114 1.88 -5.83 -10.38
N GLY A 115 1.43 -5.04 -11.35
CA GLY A 115 0.01 -4.98 -11.68
C GLY A 115 -0.87 -4.26 -10.66
N PHE A 116 -0.31 -3.31 -9.92
CA PHE A 116 -1.09 -2.39 -9.08
C PHE A 116 -1.96 -1.43 -9.90
N SER A 117 -1.62 -1.25 -11.19
CA SER A 117 -2.31 -0.38 -12.12
C SER A 117 -2.79 -1.15 -13.34
N PHE A 118 -3.92 -0.73 -13.91
CA PHE A 118 -4.41 -1.18 -15.21
C PHE A 118 -4.03 -0.24 -16.36
N LEU A 119 -3.25 0.81 -16.09
CA LEU A 119 -2.75 1.72 -17.13
C LEU A 119 -1.70 1.06 -18.02
N LYS A 120 -0.97 0.07 -17.47
CA LYS A 120 -0.02 -0.78 -18.18
C LYS A 120 -0.49 -2.22 -18.08
N ASN A 121 -0.20 -3.01 -19.12
CA ASN A 121 -0.46 -4.44 -19.09
C ASN A 121 0.68 -5.15 -18.34
N GLU A 122 0.39 -5.59 -17.12
CA GLU A 122 1.36 -6.18 -16.20
C GLU A 122 0.83 -7.51 -15.65
N SER A 123 1.71 -8.30 -15.03
CA SER A 123 1.31 -9.52 -14.33
C SER A 123 0.36 -9.20 -13.18
N LEU A 124 -0.70 -9.98 -13.02
CA LEU A 124 -1.71 -9.77 -12.00
C LEU A 124 -1.23 -10.25 -10.62
N ASP A 125 -0.34 -9.48 -9.99
CA ASP A 125 0.32 -9.81 -8.72
C ASP A 125 -0.29 -9.05 -7.52
N MET A 126 -0.13 -7.72 -7.50
CA MET A 126 -0.58 -6.77 -6.47
C MET A 126 -0.01 -6.98 -5.05
N ARG A 127 1.03 -7.80 -4.84
CA ARG A 127 1.65 -7.96 -3.52
C ARG A 127 2.67 -6.85 -3.22
N TYR A 128 2.58 -6.25 -2.04
CA TYR A 128 3.66 -5.43 -1.48
C TYR A 128 4.88 -6.29 -1.13
N ASN A 129 4.66 -7.39 -0.40
CA ASN A 129 5.73 -8.33 -0.07
C ASN A 129 5.69 -9.55 -1.00
N PRO A 130 6.72 -9.78 -1.84
CA PRO A 130 6.78 -10.93 -2.75
C PRO A 130 6.78 -12.30 -2.05
N ARG A 131 7.04 -12.36 -0.74
CA ARG A 131 6.95 -13.59 0.07
C ARG A 131 5.51 -13.98 0.40
N ASN A 132 4.54 -13.06 0.26
CA ASN A 132 3.13 -13.38 0.44
C ASN A 132 2.70 -14.41 -0.64
N PRO A 133 2.13 -15.58 -0.27
CA PRO A 133 1.75 -16.60 -1.25
C PRO A 133 0.48 -16.25 -2.05
N LEU A 134 -0.29 -15.25 -1.63
CA LEU A 134 -1.53 -14.83 -2.26
C LEU A 134 -1.25 -13.72 -3.27
N THR A 135 -1.55 -13.97 -4.56
CA THR A 135 -1.53 -12.95 -5.62
C THR A 135 -2.95 -12.59 -6.05
N ALA A 136 -3.10 -11.45 -6.72
CA ALA A 136 -4.34 -11.06 -7.36
C ALA A 136 -4.81 -12.13 -8.37
N ALA A 137 -3.89 -12.70 -9.15
CA ALA A 137 -4.16 -13.83 -10.05
C ALA A 137 -4.76 -15.02 -9.30
N ARG A 138 -4.28 -15.33 -8.08
CA ARG A 138 -4.84 -16.43 -7.30
C ARG A 138 -6.28 -16.16 -6.87
N ILE A 139 -6.58 -14.93 -6.42
CA ILE A 139 -7.94 -14.55 -6.06
C ILE A 139 -8.86 -14.72 -7.26
N VAL A 140 -8.55 -14.12 -8.39
CA VAL A 140 -9.46 -14.14 -9.56
C VAL A 140 -9.58 -15.53 -10.19
N ASN A 141 -8.55 -16.37 -10.12
CA ASN A 141 -8.57 -17.69 -10.76
C ASN A 141 -9.12 -18.82 -9.87
N TYR A 142 -9.00 -18.72 -8.54
CA TYR A 142 -9.31 -19.85 -7.65
C TYR A 142 -10.44 -19.59 -6.66
N TYR A 143 -10.73 -18.35 -6.28
CA TYR A 143 -11.79 -18.07 -5.30
C TYR A 143 -13.17 -18.34 -5.92
N SER A 144 -14.15 -18.72 -5.12
CA SER A 144 -15.55 -18.85 -5.55
C SER A 144 -16.12 -17.49 -5.98
N SER A 145 -17.25 -17.54 -6.72
CA SER A 145 -17.95 -16.31 -7.11
C SER A 145 -18.36 -15.48 -5.89
N GLN A 146 -18.77 -16.14 -4.80
CA GLN A 146 -19.23 -15.49 -3.57
C GLN A 146 -18.08 -14.82 -2.82
N GLU A 147 -16.91 -15.46 -2.76
CA GLU A 147 -15.71 -14.88 -2.15
C GLU A 147 -15.23 -13.64 -2.93
N ILE A 148 -15.22 -13.72 -4.27
CA ILE A 148 -14.86 -12.57 -5.10
C ILE A 148 -15.89 -11.45 -4.93
N GLU A 149 -17.19 -11.76 -5.00
CA GLU A 149 -18.26 -10.76 -4.77
C GLU A 149 -18.09 -10.07 -3.42
N LYS A 150 -17.80 -10.83 -2.36
CA LYS A 150 -17.56 -10.30 -1.02
C LYS A 150 -16.38 -9.34 -0.99
N ILE A 151 -15.23 -9.73 -1.56
CA ILE A 151 -14.04 -8.85 -1.65
C ILE A 151 -14.40 -7.54 -2.37
N LEU A 152 -15.04 -7.62 -3.53
CA LEU A 152 -15.38 -6.44 -4.34
C LEU A 152 -16.37 -5.51 -3.63
N LYS A 153 -17.32 -6.08 -2.89
CA LYS A 153 -18.31 -5.33 -2.13
C LYS A 153 -17.70 -4.68 -0.90
N ASP A 154 -17.00 -5.46 -0.08
CA ASP A 154 -16.55 -5.04 1.24
C ASP A 154 -15.33 -4.11 1.17
N TYR A 155 -14.41 -4.33 0.20
CA TYR A 155 -13.18 -3.54 0.09
C TYR A 155 -13.19 -2.53 -1.06
N GLY A 156 -13.98 -2.76 -2.10
CA GLY A 156 -14.07 -1.84 -3.25
C GLY A 156 -15.34 -0.99 -3.27
N GLU A 157 -16.28 -1.27 -2.37
CA GLU A 157 -17.63 -0.70 -2.41
C GLU A 157 -18.26 -0.81 -3.81
N GLU A 158 -17.97 -1.91 -4.53
CA GLU A 158 -18.32 -2.04 -5.95
C GLU A 158 -19.79 -2.45 -6.12
N ARG A 159 -20.60 -1.54 -6.67
CA ARG A 159 -22.03 -1.75 -6.91
C ARG A 159 -22.31 -2.95 -7.81
N PHE A 160 -21.41 -3.25 -8.74
CA PHE A 160 -21.53 -4.36 -9.68
C PHE A 160 -20.73 -5.60 -9.25
N ALA A 161 -20.36 -5.71 -7.97
CA ALA A 161 -19.57 -6.81 -7.41
C ALA A 161 -20.05 -8.19 -7.89
N LYS A 162 -21.35 -8.47 -7.77
CA LYS A 162 -21.96 -9.73 -8.21
C LYS A 162 -21.74 -10.01 -9.70
N LYS A 163 -21.98 -9.02 -10.56
CA LYS A 163 -21.83 -9.16 -12.02
C LYS A 163 -20.38 -9.33 -12.44
N ILE A 164 -19.47 -8.58 -11.82
CA ILE A 164 -18.03 -8.66 -12.06
C ILE A 164 -17.52 -10.04 -11.63
N ALA A 165 -17.87 -10.50 -10.43
CA ALA A 165 -17.50 -11.83 -9.95
C ALA A 165 -17.98 -12.93 -10.89
N GLN A 166 -19.26 -12.91 -11.30
CA GLN A 166 -19.79 -13.86 -12.28
C GLN A 166 -19.02 -13.85 -13.60
N LYS A 167 -18.68 -12.66 -14.12
CA LYS A 167 -17.93 -12.54 -15.38
C LYS A 167 -16.49 -13.05 -15.24
N ILE A 168 -15.84 -12.84 -14.11
CA ILE A 168 -14.53 -13.42 -13.80
C ILE A 168 -14.61 -14.96 -13.84
N ILE A 169 -15.62 -15.56 -13.21
CA ILE A 169 -15.83 -17.02 -13.22
C ILE A 169 -16.09 -17.54 -14.65
N GLU A 170 -16.90 -16.83 -15.43
CA GLU A 170 -17.19 -17.20 -16.82
C GLU A 170 -15.92 -17.23 -17.67
N ILE A 171 -15.11 -16.17 -17.61
CA ILE A 171 -13.93 -16.01 -18.46
C ILE A 171 -12.81 -16.96 -18.03
N ARG A 172 -12.57 -17.13 -16.72
CA ARG A 172 -11.50 -18.00 -16.23
C ARG A 172 -11.69 -19.49 -16.58
N LYS A 173 -12.94 -19.92 -16.85
CA LYS A 173 -13.24 -21.29 -17.33
C LYS A 173 -12.72 -21.52 -18.76
N ILE A 174 -12.57 -20.46 -19.54
CA ILE A 174 -12.07 -20.53 -20.92
C ILE A 174 -10.54 -20.41 -20.91
N LYS A 175 -10.01 -19.41 -20.20
CA LYS A 175 -8.56 -19.18 -20.06
C LYS A 175 -8.25 -18.51 -18.72
N PRO A 176 -7.15 -18.90 -18.02
CA PRO A 176 -6.69 -18.19 -16.83
C PRO A 176 -6.51 -16.67 -17.06
N ILE A 177 -6.85 -15.89 -16.03
CA ILE A 177 -6.69 -14.44 -16.01
C ILE A 177 -5.32 -14.12 -15.41
N GLU A 178 -4.41 -13.64 -16.23
CA GLU A 178 -2.98 -13.50 -15.88
C GLU A 178 -2.52 -12.05 -15.82
N THR A 179 -3.24 -11.14 -16.49
CA THR A 179 -2.80 -9.75 -16.63
C THR A 179 -3.83 -8.73 -16.18
N THR A 180 -3.34 -7.54 -15.84
CA THR A 180 -4.17 -6.39 -15.44
C THR A 180 -5.11 -5.93 -16.55
N SER A 181 -4.67 -5.92 -17.81
CA SER A 181 -5.55 -5.54 -18.93
C SER A 181 -6.70 -6.53 -19.13
N GLN A 182 -6.47 -7.83 -18.94
CA GLN A 182 -7.53 -8.84 -18.99
C GLN A 182 -8.56 -8.58 -17.89
N LEU A 183 -8.13 -8.39 -16.64
CA LEU A 183 -9.04 -8.11 -15.54
C LEU A 183 -9.82 -6.80 -15.75
N ALA A 184 -9.16 -5.75 -16.23
CA ALA A 184 -9.79 -4.47 -16.51
C ALA A 184 -10.89 -4.59 -17.59
N GLU A 185 -10.64 -5.37 -18.64
CA GLU A 185 -11.62 -5.60 -19.71
C GLU A 185 -12.80 -6.45 -19.23
N ILE A 186 -12.55 -7.45 -18.39
CA ILE A 186 -13.61 -8.22 -17.72
C ILE A 186 -14.52 -7.29 -16.91
N VAL A 187 -13.96 -6.39 -16.11
CA VAL A 187 -14.74 -5.42 -15.33
C VAL A 187 -15.54 -4.49 -16.24
N LYS A 188 -14.94 -3.99 -17.32
CA LYS A 188 -15.63 -3.13 -18.30
C LYS A 188 -16.81 -3.86 -18.95
N SER A 189 -16.63 -5.10 -19.38
CA SER A 189 -17.70 -5.89 -20.00
C SER A 189 -18.82 -6.28 -19.02
N ALA A 190 -18.51 -6.37 -17.71
CA ALA A 190 -19.48 -6.70 -16.66
C ALA A 190 -20.30 -5.48 -16.16
N THR A 191 -19.94 -4.27 -16.59
CA THR A 191 -20.53 -3.02 -16.10
C THR A 191 -21.22 -2.23 -17.23
N PRO A 192 -22.33 -1.54 -16.95
CA PRO A 192 -23.08 -0.83 -17.98
C PRO A 192 -22.32 0.41 -18.48
N HIS A 193 -22.50 0.80 -19.73
CA HIS A 193 -21.75 1.89 -20.36
C HIS A 193 -21.85 3.24 -19.61
N TRP A 194 -22.99 3.54 -18.97
CA TRP A 194 -23.12 4.75 -18.16
C TRP A 194 -22.17 4.76 -16.95
N TYR A 195 -21.75 3.60 -16.45
CA TYR A 195 -20.78 3.49 -15.37
C TYR A 195 -19.37 3.91 -15.81
N HIS A 196 -19.09 3.81 -17.12
CA HIS A 196 -17.78 4.12 -17.70
C HIS A 196 -17.56 5.63 -17.90
N ARG A 197 -18.63 6.42 -17.84
CA ARG A 197 -18.58 7.89 -18.02
C ARG A 197 -18.29 8.64 -16.71
N LYS A 198 -18.04 7.93 -15.61
CA LYS A 198 -17.70 8.54 -14.33
C LYS A 198 -16.27 9.07 -14.33
N LYS A 199 -15.97 9.92 -13.33
CA LYS A 199 -14.63 10.50 -13.12
C LYS A 199 -13.55 9.45 -12.86
N ILE A 200 -13.93 8.31 -12.27
CA ILE A 200 -13.01 7.18 -12.01
C ILE A 200 -13.26 6.07 -13.03
N HIS A 201 -12.18 5.41 -13.46
CA HIS A 201 -12.26 4.29 -14.38
C HIS A 201 -13.03 3.10 -13.74
N PRO A 202 -13.86 2.35 -14.48
CA PRO A 202 -14.66 1.25 -13.93
C PRO A 202 -13.87 0.19 -13.15
N ALA A 203 -12.62 -0.06 -13.56
CA ALA A 203 -11.77 -1.06 -12.92
C ALA A 203 -11.15 -0.59 -11.59
N THR A 204 -11.18 0.71 -11.26
CA THR A 204 -10.49 1.27 -10.09
C THR A 204 -10.94 0.59 -8.78
N ARG A 205 -12.24 0.45 -8.57
CA ARG A 205 -12.79 -0.17 -7.33
C ARG A 205 -12.44 -1.65 -7.24
N THR A 206 -12.52 -2.38 -8.35
CA THR A 206 -12.12 -3.79 -8.41
C THR A 206 -10.64 -3.99 -8.08
N PHE A 207 -9.76 -3.16 -8.66
CA PHE A 207 -8.32 -3.24 -8.40
C PHE A 207 -8.00 -2.89 -6.95
N GLN A 208 -8.62 -1.85 -6.40
CA GLN A 208 -8.51 -1.50 -4.99
C GLN A 208 -8.93 -2.66 -4.08
N ALA A 209 -10.10 -3.25 -4.33
CA ALA A 209 -10.63 -4.34 -3.53
C ALA A 209 -9.68 -5.55 -3.51
N ILE A 210 -9.19 -5.94 -4.69
CA ILE A 210 -8.28 -7.08 -4.82
C ILE A 210 -6.94 -6.77 -4.16
N ARG A 211 -6.39 -5.55 -4.32
CA ARG A 211 -5.15 -5.12 -3.64
C ARG A 211 -5.28 -5.21 -2.12
N ILE A 212 -6.39 -4.69 -1.57
CA ILE A 212 -6.70 -4.76 -0.13
C ILE A 212 -6.75 -6.21 0.33
N ALA A 213 -7.43 -7.09 -0.43
CA ALA A 213 -7.53 -8.51 -0.10
C ALA A 213 -6.19 -9.25 -0.20
N VAL A 214 -5.37 -8.94 -1.20
CA VAL A 214 -4.03 -9.55 -1.38
C VAL A 214 -3.13 -9.21 -0.20
N ASN A 215 -3.13 -7.95 0.24
CA ASN A 215 -2.19 -7.45 1.24
C ASN A 215 -2.76 -7.41 2.66
N ASP A 216 -3.98 -7.87 2.87
CA ASP A 216 -4.66 -7.86 4.17
C ASP A 216 -4.69 -6.46 4.81
N GLU A 217 -4.84 -5.40 3.99
CA GLU A 217 -4.53 -4.01 4.39
C GLU A 217 -5.34 -3.54 5.60
N LEU A 218 -6.65 -3.81 5.62
CA LEU A 218 -7.53 -3.37 6.70
C LEU A 218 -7.27 -4.12 8.01
N ASN A 219 -7.06 -5.43 7.95
CA ASN A 219 -6.75 -6.22 9.15
C ASN A 219 -5.35 -5.93 9.69
N ASN A 220 -4.38 -5.61 8.83
CA ASN A 220 -3.07 -5.11 9.27
C ASN A 220 -3.24 -3.80 10.05
N LEU A 221 -4.06 -2.87 9.55
CA LEU A 221 -4.33 -1.59 10.23
C LEU A 221 -5.05 -1.81 11.56
N GLU A 222 -6.07 -2.66 11.59
CA GLU A 222 -6.79 -3.02 12.81
C GLU A 222 -5.88 -3.63 13.88
N ARG A 223 -4.91 -4.46 13.47
CA ARG A 223 -3.89 -5.02 14.37
C ARG A 223 -2.89 -3.97 14.85
N ALA A 224 -2.52 -3.00 14.01
CA ALA A 224 -1.48 -2.02 14.31
C ALA A 224 -1.95 -0.88 15.22
N LEU A 225 -3.16 -0.36 15.00
CA LEU A 225 -3.66 0.83 15.72
C LEU A 225 -3.63 0.67 17.25
N PRO A 226 -4.07 -0.44 17.86
CA PRO A 226 -3.98 -0.61 19.31
C PRO A 226 -2.53 -0.57 19.84
N GLN A 227 -1.56 -1.06 19.06
CA GLN A 227 -0.14 -1.08 19.45
C GLN A 227 0.47 0.33 19.51
N THR A 228 -0.17 1.34 18.91
CA THR A 228 0.31 2.73 18.93
C THR A 228 0.12 3.42 20.29
N LEU A 229 -0.69 2.82 21.17
CA LEU A 229 -1.01 3.36 22.50
C LEU A 229 -0.17 2.75 23.62
N GLU A 230 0.68 1.76 23.30
CA GLU A 230 1.51 1.00 24.25
C GLU A 230 2.96 1.51 24.29
#